data_AF-A0A3N5AD35-F1
#
_entry.id   AF-A0A3N5AD35-F1
#
_cell.length_a   1.000
_cell.length_b   1.000
_cell.length_c   1.000
_cell.angle_alpha   90.00
_cell.angle_beta   90.00
_cell.angle_gamma   90.00
#
_symmetry.space_group_name_H-M   'P 1'
#
loop_
_entity.id
_entity.type
_entity.pdbx_description
1 polymer ?
#
loop_
_entity_poly.entity_id
_entity_poly.type
_entity_poly.pdbx_seq_one_letter_code
_entity_poly.pdbx_strand_id
1 'polypeptide(L)'
;MALTAARELINRTAAYIESCRVAGGGYYFARIPPGSPHDTFYAVATLRCLSTAPRDPDGVAAFFQELFNRDALATPPAIYYAVETLALLGKLTPAWQPLGEKLRSLQEPAGGFWVPQTLWVEAASRLENTLYAVAALTRLGTPFAAAACASFVTRELTAALTKGGLPSLATIHDAVAILSLLGQPVPDRAALRAYLYDLCCQEPGFLEHWYYIVATLQRLGHRPPVPGKIVEFVMACERARGGFARSPSPCAIPTILNTFHAVAILCGLGALPNGRCSHYRWIRRVDAALHSILADRPPLRKRDER
;
A
#
# COMPACT_ATOMS: atom_id res chain seq x y z
N MET A 1 19.91 3.06 -26.29
CA MET A 1 20.64 3.10 -25.00
C MET A 1 19.72 3.08 -23.78
N ALA A 2 18.74 4.00 -23.65
CA ALA A 2 17.86 4.06 -22.47
C ALA A 2 17.01 2.78 -22.21
N LEU A 3 16.52 2.11 -23.26
CA LEU A 3 15.71 0.89 -23.13
C LEU A 3 16.50 -0.29 -22.53
N THR A 4 17.78 -0.40 -22.87
CA THR A 4 18.68 -1.47 -22.39
C THR A 4 18.94 -1.31 -20.89
N ALA A 5 19.30 -0.10 -20.45
CA ALA A 5 19.55 0.20 -19.04
C ALA A 5 18.29 -0.04 -18.18
N ALA A 6 17.12 0.34 -18.67
CA ALA A 6 15.87 0.09 -17.96
C ALA A 6 15.53 -1.41 -17.85
N ARG A 7 15.81 -2.20 -18.90
CA ARG A 7 15.61 -3.65 -18.87
C ARG A 7 16.58 -4.33 -17.90
N GLU A 8 17.83 -3.89 -17.87
CA GLU A 8 18.82 -4.38 -16.91
C GLU A 8 18.43 -4.08 -15.48
N LEU A 9 17.95 -2.86 -15.20
CA LEU A 9 17.42 -2.49 -13.89
C LEU A 9 16.28 -3.44 -13.47
N ILE A 10 15.28 -3.63 -14.33
CA ILE A 10 14.16 -4.54 -14.07
C ILE A 10 14.65 -5.95 -13.75
N ASN A 11 15.59 -6.48 -14.54
CA ASN A 11 16.13 -7.83 -14.34
C ASN A 11 16.90 -7.94 -13.01
N ARG A 12 17.74 -6.97 -12.67
CA ARG A 12 18.49 -6.96 -11.40
C ARG A 12 17.54 -6.84 -10.20
N THR A 13 16.53 -5.97 -10.28
CA THR A 13 15.55 -5.81 -9.21
C THR A 13 14.73 -7.08 -9.01
N ALA A 14 14.24 -7.70 -10.09
CA ALA A 14 13.51 -8.97 -10.00
C ALA A 14 14.39 -10.09 -9.45
N ALA A 15 15.65 -10.19 -9.88
CA ALA A 15 16.61 -11.16 -9.35
C ALA A 15 16.89 -10.96 -7.85
N TYR A 16 17.01 -9.70 -7.40
CA TYR A 16 17.12 -9.38 -5.97
C TYR A 16 15.89 -9.88 -5.20
N ILE A 17 14.68 -9.56 -5.65
CA ILE A 17 13.45 -9.99 -4.97
C ILE A 17 13.39 -11.52 -4.89
N GLU A 18 13.64 -12.21 -6.00
CA GLU A 18 13.65 -13.69 -6.04
C GLU A 18 14.74 -14.31 -5.17
N SER A 19 15.87 -13.61 -4.96
CA SER A 19 16.91 -14.07 -4.02
C SER A 19 16.46 -14.04 -2.55
N CYS A 20 15.37 -13.34 -2.22
CA CYS A 20 14.81 -13.27 -0.88
C CYS A 20 13.71 -14.31 -0.61
N ARG A 21 13.40 -15.15 -1.59
CA ARG A 21 12.45 -16.26 -1.41
C ARG A 21 13.06 -17.34 -0.50
N VAL A 22 12.26 -17.86 0.43
CA VAL A 22 12.68 -18.95 1.34
C VAL A 22 11.93 -20.25 1.05
N ALA A 23 12.42 -21.38 1.58
CA ALA A 23 11.91 -22.72 1.26
C ALA A 23 10.40 -22.92 1.51
N GLY A 24 9.81 -22.18 2.46
CA GLY A 24 8.38 -22.22 2.77
C GLY A 24 7.47 -21.42 1.81
N GLY A 25 7.99 -20.96 0.67
CA GLY A 25 7.23 -20.25 -0.36
C GLY A 25 7.17 -18.74 -0.18
N GLY A 26 7.16 -18.24 1.05
CA GLY A 26 7.22 -16.81 1.37
C GLY A 26 8.58 -16.16 1.09
N TYR A 27 8.66 -14.85 1.36
CA TYR A 27 9.88 -14.05 1.22
C TYR A 27 10.30 -13.47 2.57
N TYR A 28 11.60 -13.26 2.73
CA TYR A 28 12.17 -12.52 3.86
C TYR A 28 13.45 -11.81 3.44
N PHE A 29 13.59 -10.52 3.75
CA PHE A 29 14.72 -9.72 3.25
C PHE A 29 16.08 -10.30 3.68
N ALA A 30 16.14 -10.86 4.89
CA ALA A 30 17.33 -11.49 5.46
C ALA A 30 17.60 -12.90 4.91
N ARG A 31 16.68 -13.47 4.10
CA ARG A 31 16.79 -14.80 3.48
C ARG A 31 16.83 -15.97 4.47
N ILE A 32 16.23 -15.78 5.63
CA ILE A 32 16.18 -16.77 6.72
C ILE A 32 14.73 -17.25 6.87
N PRO A 33 14.44 -18.55 6.91
CA PRO A 33 13.08 -19.02 7.19
C PRO A 33 12.68 -18.76 8.66
N PRO A 34 11.38 -18.60 8.95
CA PRO A 34 10.25 -18.61 8.03
C PRO A 34 10.12 -17.30 7.21
N GLY A 35 9.35 -17.36 6.13
CA GLY A 35 8.97 -16.15 5.39
C GLY A 35 8.07 -15.23 6.22
N SER A 36 8.03 -13.94 5.88
CA SER A 36 7.16 -12.95 6.52
C SER A 36 6.00 -12.57 5.60
N PRO A 37 4.75 -12.47 6.08
CA PRO A 37 3.61 -11.94 5.32
C PRO A 37 3.91 -10.58 4.67
N HIS A 38 4.53 -9.68 5.44
CA HIS A 38 4.90 -8.33 5.02
C HIS A 38 5.84 -8.37 3.80
N ASP A 39 6.97 -9.07 3.94
CA ASP A 39 7.98 -9.16 2.90
C ASP A 39 7.47 -9.93 1.68
N THR A 40 6.62 -10.93 1.89
CA THR A 40 5.99 -11.69 0.81
C THR A 40 5.07 -10.79 -0.03
N PHE A 41 4.24 -9.96 0.60
CA PHE A 41 3.39 -9.01 -0.12
C PHE A 41 4.23 -8.02 -0.93
N TYR A 42 5.20 -7.35 -0.31
CA TYR A 42 6.00 -6.36 -1.01
C TYR A 42 6.87 -6.96 -2.13
N ALA A 43 7.32 -8.21 -1.99
CA ALA A 43 7.99 -8.95 -3.06
C ALA A 43 7.07 -9.14 -4.27
N VAL A 44 5.87 -9.68 -4.06
CA VAL A 44 4.88 -9.92 -5.13
C VAL A 44 4.42 -8.61 -5.77
N ALA A 45 4.15 -7.58 -4.96
CA ALA A 45 3.76 -6.27 -5.44
C ALA A 45 4.87 -5.61 -6.30
N THR A 46 6.13 -5.75 -5.88
CA THR A 46 7.29 -5.28 -6.66
C THR A 46 7.36 -5.98 -8.01
N LEU A 47 7.35 -7.31 -8.02
CA LEU A 47 7.40 -8.11 -9.26
C LEU A 47 6.25 -7.74 -10.20
N ARG A 48 5.05 -7.53 -9.65
CA ARG A 48 3.89 -7.09 -10.42
C ARG A 48 4.10 -5.72 -11.06
N CYS A 49 4.64 -4.73 -10.35
CA CYS A 49 4.93 -3.42 -10.92
C CYS A 49 6.05 -3.46 -11.97
N LEU A 50 6.98 -4.42 -11.87
CA LEU A 50 7.97 -4.73 -12.91
C LEU A 50 7.37 -5.50 -14.11
N SER A 51 6.06 -5.79 -14.10
CA SER A 51 5.38 -6.64 -15.09
C SER A 51 5.96 -8.06 -15.17
N THR A 52 6.38 -8.60 -14.03
CA THR A 52 6.85 -9.97 -13.84
C THR A 52 5.99 -10.69 -12.80
N ALA A 53 6.24 -11.97 -12.56
CA ALA A 53 5.57 -12.77 -11.55
C ALA A 53 6.59 -13.50 -10.67
N PRO A 54 6.22 -13.91 -9.44
CA PRO A 54 7.02 -14.83 -8.66
C PRO A 54 7.39 -16.08 -9.46
N ARG A 55 8.59 -16.63 -9.24
CA ARG A 55 9.00 -17.88 -9.91
C ARG A 55 8.09 -19.07 -9.60
N ASP A 56 7.45 -19.05 -8.44
CA ASP A 56 6.52 -20.09 -7.99
C ASP A 56 5.34 -19.45 -7.24
N PRO A 57 4.32 -18.99 -8.00
CA PRO A 57 3.14 -18.34 -7.42
C PRO A 57 2.27 -19.31 -6.59
N ASP A 58 2.35 -20.62 -6.85
CA ASP A 58 1.62 -21.63 -6.08
C ASP A 58 2.22 -21.80 -4.70
N GLY A 59 3.55 -21.84 -4.59
CA GLY A 59 4.25 -21.84 -3.30
C GLY A 59 3.96 -20.60 -2.46
N VAL A 60 3.83 -19.42 -3.08
CA VAL A 60 3.43 -18.19 -2.37
C VAL A 60 1.99 -18.28 -1.83
N ALA A 61 1.06 -18.85 -2.61
CA ALA A 61 -0.31 -19.04 -2.14
C ALA A 61 -0.38 -20.09 -1.03
N ALA A 62 0.37 -21.19 -1.15
CA ALA A 62 0.48 -22.23 -0.13
C ALA A 62 1.02 -21.68 1.20
N PHE A 63 2.00 -20.76 1.15
CA PHE A 63 2.49 -20.05 2.33
C PHE A 63 1.37 -19.35 3.10
N PHE A 64 0.52 -18.58 2.42
CA PHE A 64 -0.61 -17.92 3.07
C PHE A 64 -1.70 -18.90 3.51
N GLN A 65 -1.95 -19.96 2.74
CA GLN A 65 -2.90 -21.00 3.13
C GLN A 65 -2.48 -21.68 4.44
N GLU A 66 -1.18 -21.93 4.62
CA GLU A 66 -0.67 -22.50 5.87
C GLU A 66 -0.85 -21.56 7.06
N LEU A 67 -0.59 -20.25 6.87
CA LEU A 67 -0.86 -19.25 7.91
C LEU A 67 -2.34 -19.15 8.25
N PHE A 68 -3.22 -19.25 7.25
CA PHE A 68 -4.66 -19.28 7.45
C PHE A 68 -5.09 -20.52 8.25
N ASN A 69 -4.61 -21.71 7.88
CA ASN A 69 -4.93 -22.97 8.56
C ASN A 69 -4.51 -23.00 10.03
N ARG A 70 -3.45 -22.26 10.39
CA ARG A 70 -2.94 -22.14 11.76
C ARG A 70 -3.54 -20.95 12.55
N ASP A 71 -4.52 -20.25 11.98
CA ASP A 71 -5.10 -19.00 12.51
C ASP A 71 -4.05 -17.90 12.81
N ALA A 72 -2.93 -17.90 12.09
CA ALA A 72 -1.84 -16.94 12.26
C ALA A 72 -2.14 -15.57 11.62
N LEU A 73 -3.20 -15.47 10.81
CA LEU A 73 -3.67 -14.22 10.20
C LEU A 73 -4.66 -13.52 11.15
N ALA A 74 -4.12 -12.91 12.20
CA ALA A 74 -4.91 -12.31 13.28
C ALA A 74 -4.99 -10.78 13.26
N THR A 75 -4.02 -10.12 12.63
CA THR A 75 -3.90 -8.66 12.66
C THR A 75 -4.33 -8.03 11.33
N PRO A 76 -4.76 -6.75 11.32
CA PRO A 76 -5.08 -6.07 10.07
C PRO A 76 -3.96 -6.10 9.02
N PRO A 77 -2.67 -5.82 9.37
CA PRO A 77 -1.57 -5.99 8.43
C PRO A 77 -1.46 -7.43 7.88
N ALA A 78 -1.49 -8.45 8.73
CA ALA A 78 -1.33 -9.85 8.30
C ALA A 78 -2.43 -10.28 7.33
N ILE A 79 -3.68 -9.91 7.63
CA ILE A 79 -4.83 -10.20 6.76
C ILE A 79 -4.71 -9.44 5.44
N TYR A 80 -4.37 -8.15 5.48
CA TYR A 80 -4.15 -7.35 4.28
C TYR A 80 -3.09 -7.96 3.36
N TYR A 81 -1.93 -8.34 3.92
CA TYR A 81 -0.85 -8.94 3.14
C TYR A 81 -1.28 -10.24 2.46
N ALA A 82 -2.06 -11.08 3.14
CA ALA A 82 -2.61 -12.30 2.55
C ALA A 82 -3.59 -12.00 1.41
N VAL A 83 -4.61 -11.20 1.70
CA VAL A 83 -5.70 -10.86 0.77
C VAL A 83 -5.17 -10.19 -0.48
N GLU A 84 -4.32 -9.18 -0.35
CA GLU A 84 -3.76 -8.46 -1.49
C GLU A 84 -2.74 -9.31 -2.26
N THR A 85 -1.92 -10.13 -1.60
CA THR A 85 -1.00 -11.02 -2.32
C THR A 85 -1.78 -12.02 -3.17
N LEU A 86 -2.78 -12.68 -2.60
CA LEU A 86 -3.61 -13.63 -3.33
C LEU A 86 -4.37 -12.95 -4.47
N ALA A 87 -4.85 -11.72 -4.27
CA ALA A 87 -5.49 -10.95 -5.34
C ALA A 87 -4.51 -10.63 -6.48
N LEU A 88 -3.27 -10.24 -6.17
CA LEU A 88 -2.22 -9.96 -7.15
C LEU A 88 -1.83 -11.22 -7.96
N LEU A 89 -1.91 -12.40 -7.34
CA LEU A 89 -1.67 -13.69 -7.99
C LEU A 89 -2.89 -14.25 -8.74
N GLY A 90 -4.08 -13.62 -8.62
CA GLY A 90 -5.33 -14.16 -9.17
C GLY A 90 -5.81 -15.42 -8.45
N LYS A 91 -5.44 -15.59 -7.17
CA LYS A 91 -5.72 -16.76 -6.32
C LYS A 91 -6.61 -16.46 -5.11
N LEU A 92 -7.15 -15.23 -5.02
CA LEU A 92 -8.13 -14.89 -3.98
C LEU A 92 -9.47 -15.56 -4.32
N THR A 93 -9.96 -16.42 -3.42
CA THR A 93 -11.22 -17.16 -3.58
C THR A 93 -12.19 -16.85 -2.43
N PRO A 94 -13.48 -17.25 -2.53
CA PRO A 94 -14.44 -17.08 -1.43
C PRO A 94 -14.06 -17.75 -0.11
N ALA A 95 -13.13 -18.72 -0.11
CA ALA A 95 -12.63 -19.37 1.10
C ALA A 95 -11.97 -18.39 2.09
N TRP A 96 -11.55 -17.21 1.61
CA TRP A 96 -10.89 -16.17 2.39
C TRP A 96 -11.87 -15.18 3.06
N GLN A 97 -13.18 -15.30 2.81
CA GLN A 97 -14.21 -14.44 3.42
C GLN A 97 -14.20 -14.39 4.95
N PRO A 98 -13.90 -15.48 5.69
CA PRO A 98 -13.81 -15.42 7.15
C PRO A 98 -12.83 -14.37 7.69
N LEU A 99 -11.77 -14.03 6.93
CA LEU A 99 -10.84 -12.95 7.31
C LEU A 99 -11.50 -11.57 7.26
N GLY A 100 -12.46 -11.36 6.36
CA GLY A 100 -13.24 -10.14 6.28
C GLY A 100 -14.09 -9.95 7.53
N GLU A 101 -14.78 -11.00 7.97
CA GLU A 101 -15.57 -10.97 9.21
C GLU A 101 -14.70 -10.73 10.44
N LYS A 102 -13.52 -11.36 10.49
CA LYS A 102 -12.52 -11.12 11.53
C LYS A 102 -12.11 -9.65 11.55
N LEU A 103 -11.71 -9.08 10.41
CA LEU A 103 -11.38 -7.65 10.31
C LEU A 103 -12.53 -6.73 10.73
N ARG A 104 -13.74 -7.01 10.26
CA ARG A 104 -14.93 -6.21 10.56
C ARG A 104 -15.19 -6.13 12.07
N SER A 105 -14.95 -7.22 12.80
CA SER A 105 -15.09 -7.25 14.27
C SER A 105 -14.07 -6.39 15.01
N LEU A 106 -12.97 -6.01 14.36
CA LEU A 106 -11.93 -5.14 14.94
C LEU A 106 -12.22 -3.63 14.75
N GLN A 107 -13.32 -3.27 14.08
CA GLN A 107 -13.67 -1.87 13.89
C GLN A 107 -14.12 -1.25 15.23
N GLU A 108 -13.45 -0.19 15.63
CA GLU A 108 -13.79 0.56 16.84
C GLU A 108 -14.99 1.48 16.61
N PRO A 109 -15.76 1.84 17.66
CA PRO A 109 -16.90 2.75 17.54
C PRO A 109 -16.55 4.10 16.91
N ALA A 110 -15.31 4.58 17.12
CA ALA A 110 -14.82 5.81 16.54
C ALA A 110 -14.65 5.74 15.01
N GLY A 111 -14.54 4.54 14.43
CA GLY A 111 -14.47 4.26 12.99
C GLY A 111 -13.16 3.65 12.51
N GLY A 112 -12.08 3.78 13.27
CA GLY A 112 -10.76 3.20 12.97
C GLY A 112 -10.68 1.71 13.28
N PHE A 113 -9.57 1.08 12.90
CA PHE A 113 -9.27 -0.31 13.21
C PHE A 113 -7.98 -0.38 14.01
N TRP A 114 -8.10 -0.90 15.23
CA TRP A 114 -6.99 -1.09 16.15
C TRP A 114 -6.04 0.12 16.20
N VAL A 115 -6.60 1.27 16.55
CA VAL A 115 -5.90 2.55 16.54
C VAL A 115 -5.08 2.64 17.82
N PRO A 116 -3.73 2.66 17.73
CA PRO A 116 -2.92 2.77 18.94
C PRO A 116 -3.17 4.11 19.63
N GLN A 117 -3.45 4.09 20.95
CA GLN A 117 -3.67 5.31 21.73
C GLN A 117 -2.41 6.19 21.71
N THR A 118 -1.24 5.58 21.85
CA THR A 118 0.08 6.19 21.69
C THR A 118 0.79 5.62 20.45
N LEU A 119 1.31 6.49 19.59
CA LEU A 119 2.25 6.06 18.54
C LEU A 119 3.53 5.60 19.25
N TRP A 120 3.79 4.30 19.22
CA TRP A 120 5.09 3.77 19.58
C TRP A 120 6.12 4.23 18.54
N VAL A 121 7.40 4.31 18.92
CA VAL A 121 8.50 4.81 18.07
C VAL A 121 8.59 4.11 16.70
N GLU A 122 8.03 2.89 16.61
CA GLU A 122 8.06 2.05 15.41
C GLU A 122 6.81 2.21 14.51
N ALA A 123 5.74 2.83 14.99
CA ALA A 123 4.52 3.02 14.21
C ALA A 123 4.67 4.23 13.28
N ALA A 124 4.74 3.98 11.97
CA ALA A 124 4.88 5.04 10.98
C ALA A 124 3.62 5.92 10.88
N SER A 125 2.43 5.38 11.16
CA SER A 125 1.15 6.06 10.98
C SER A 125 0.10 5.59 11.99
N ARG A 126 -0.75 6.50 12.46
CA ARG A 126 -1.92 6.16 13.32
C ARG A 126 -3.01 5.43 12.53
N LEU A 127 -2.98 5.58 11.20
CA LEU A 127 -3.99 5.08 10.29
C LEU A 127 -3.57 3.80 9.58
N GLU A 128 -2.35 3.30 9.81
CA GLU A 128 -1.82 2.14 9.09
C GLU A 128 -2.74 0.91 9.20
N ASN A 129 -3.12 0.52 10.42
CA ASN A 129 -4.05 -0.59 10.64
C ASN A 129 -5.42 -0.33 10.00
N THR A 130 -5.87 0.93 10.00
CA THR A 130 -7.13 1.33 9.36
C THR A 130 -7.04 1.20 7.84
N LEU A 131 -5.93 1.60 7.22
CA LEU A 131 -5.69 1.44 5.79
C LEU A 131 -5.70 -0.04 5.40
N TYR A 132 -4.96 -0.89 6.11
CA TYR A 132 -4.90 -2.31 5.84
C TYR A 132 -6.27 -2.99 5.97
N ALA A 133 -7.01 -2.67 7.04
CA ALA A 133 -8.36 -3.20 7.24
C ALA A 133 -9.31 -2.76 6.12
N VAL A 134 -9.38 -1.45 5.81
CA VAL A 134 -10.27 -0.93 4.76
C VAL A 134 -9.95 -1.55 3.42
N ALA A 135 -8.67 -1.61 3.03
CA ALA A 135 -8.27 -2.19 1.75
C ALA A 135 -8.68 -3.67 1.64
N ALA A 136 -8.45 -4.47 2.68
CA ALA A 136 -8.81 -5.88 2.70
C ALA A 136 -10.34 -6.10 2.73
N LEU A 137 -11.08 -5.34 3.53
CA LEU A 137 -12.55 -5.40 3.58
C LEU A 137 -13.17 -5.03 2.24
N THR A 138 -12.70 -3.94 1.62
CA THR A 138 -13.11 -3.52 0.28
C THR A 138 -12.78 -4.59 -0.77
N ARG A 139 -11.61 -5.24 -0.66
CA ARG A 139 -11.20 -6.32 -1.58
C ARG A 139 -12.08 -7.55 -1.46
N LEU A 140 -12.42 -7.95 -0.24
CA LEU A 140 -13.27 -9.09 0.05
C LEU A 140 -14.75 -8.79 -0.20
N GLY A 141 -15.13 -7.52 -0.37
CA GLY A 141 -16.53 -7.11 -0.48
C GLY A 141 -17.29 -7.23 0.84
N THR A 142 -16.58 -7.26 1.98
CA THR A 142 -17.18 -7.38 3.30
C THR A 142 -17.69 -6.01 3.77
N PRO A 143 -18.99 -5.86 4.09
CA PRO A 143 -19.53 -4.59 4.58
C PRO A 143 -18.95 -4.18 5.95
N PHE A 144 -18.76 -2.89 6.18
CA PHE A 144 -18.32 -2.33 7.47
C PHE A 144 -18.86 -0.90 7.64
N ALA A 145 -18.62 -0.26 8.78
CA ALA A 145 -19.08 1.11 9.04
C ALA A 145 -18.23 2.15 8.29
N ALA A 146 -18.34 2.18 6.97
CA ALA A 146 -17.56 3.04 6.07
C ALA A 146 -17.72 4.54 6.37
N ALA A 147 -18.93 5.00 6.71
CA ALA A 147 -19.19 6.41 7.04
C ALA A 147 -18.50 6.84 8.35
N ALA A 148 -18.50 5.98 9.38
CA ALA A 148 -17.78 6.22 10.62
C ALA A 148 -16.26 6.25 10.36
N CYS A 149 -15.75 5.32 9.56
CA CYS A 149 -14.36 5.27 9.14
C CYS A 149 -13.93 6.55 8.39
N ALA A 150 -14.71 6.99 7.41
CA ALA A 150 -14.44 8.24 6.67
C ALA A 150 -14.40 9.46 7.60
N SER A 151 -15.35 9.54 8.53
CA SER A 151 -15.42 10.64 9.51
C SER A 151 -14.20 10.63 10.42
N PHE A 152 -13.77 9.46 10.89
CA PHE A 152 -12.55 9.28 11.67
C PHE A 152 -11.31 9.75 10.92
N VAL A 153 -11.10 9.23 9.71
CA VAL A 153 -9.93 9.55 8.88
C VAL A 153 -9.88 11.03 8.52
N THR A 154 -11.03 11.66 8.26
CA THR A 154 -11.10 13.11 7.97
C THR A 154 -10.63 13.94 9.16
N ARG A 155 -10.98 13.54 10.40
CA ARG A 155 -10.50 14.20 11.62
C ARG A 155 -8.99 14.03 11.78
N GLU A 156 -8.48 12.81 11.61
CA GLU A 156 -7.04 12.53 11.72
C GLU A 156 -6.23 13.29 10.66
N LEU A 157 -6.71 13.36 9.41
CA LEU A 157 -6.06 14.14 8.35
C LEU A 157 -6.05 15.64 8.67
N THR A 158 -7.18 16.19 9.10
CA THR A 158 -7.27 17.60 9.51
C THR A 158 -6.34 17.89 10.69
N ALA A 159 -6.26 16.99 11.66
CA ALA A 159 -5.36 17.12 12.80
C ALA A 159 -3.89 17.07 12.38
N ALA A 160 -3.54 16.19 11.44
CA ALA A 160 -2.20 16.10 10.86
C ALA A 160 -1.77 17.40 10.16
N LEU A 161 -2.68 18.05 9.42
CA LEU A 161 -2.36 19.29 8.71
C LEU A 161 -2.29 20.53 9.62
N THR A 162 -2.93 20.50 10.78
CA THR A 162 -3.06 21.67 11.68
C THR A 162 -2.09 21.67 12.86
N LYS A 163 -1.77 20.50 13.43
CA LYS A 163 -0.78 20.41 14.51
C LYS A 163 0.59 20.61 13.89
N GLY A 164 1.27 21.73 14.20
CA GLY A 164 2.61 22.06 13.71
C GLY A 164 3.76 21.13 14.12
N GLY A 165 3.47 19.91 14.58
CA GLY A 165 4.45 18.82 14.57
C GLY A 165 4.30 18.09 13.25
N LEU A 166 5.41 17.80 12.56
CA LEU A 166 5.40 17.10 11.27
C LEU A 166 4.36 15.96 11.32
N PRO A 167 3.22 16.05 10.60
CA PRO A 167 2.38 14.88 10.43
C PRO A 167 3.28 13.81 9.83
N SER A 168 3.27 12.60 10.40
CA SER A 168 4.03 11.53 9.75
C SER A 168 3.48 11.43 8.32
N LEU A 169 4.34 11.58 7.32
CA LEU A 169 3.91 11.60 5.92
C LEU A 169 3.10 10.34 5.57
N ALA A 170 3.39 9.24 6.27
CA ALA A 170 2.60 8.02 6.25
C ALA A 170 1.13 8.24 6.67
N THR A 171 0.84 8.98 7.75
CA THR A 171 -0.55 9.28 8.16
C THR A 171 -1.31 10.04 7.09
N ILE A 172 -0.68 11.04 6.45
CA ILE A 172 -1.30 11.79 5.34
C ILE A 172 -1.58 10.86 4.16
N HIS A 173 -0.59 10.05 3.79
CA HIS A 173 -0.71 9.07 2.71
C HIS A 173 -1.86 8.09 2.97
N ASP A 174 -1.90 7.52 4.17
CA ASP A 174 -2.89 6.51 4.55
C ASP A 174 -4.29 7.10 4.59
N ALA A 175 -4.44 8.32 5.12
CA ALA A 175 -5.72 9.02 5.13
C ALA A 175 -6.27 9.22 3.70
N VAL A 176 -5.44 9.73 2.79
CA VAL A 176 -5.83 9.93 1.39
C VAL A 176 -6.16 8.60 0.71
N ALA A 177 -5.37 7.55 0.99
CA ALA A 177 -5.62 6.22 0.46
C ALA A 177 -6.96 5.63 0.96
N ILE A 178 -7.26 5.75 2.26
CA ILE A 178 -8.53 5.30 2.83
C ILE A 178 -9.71 6.07 2.23
N LEU A 179 -9.66 7.41 2.22
CA LEU A 179 -10.75 8.22 1.66
C LEU A 179 -10.98 7.90 0.18
N SER A 180 -9.91 7.67 -0.59
CA SER A 180 -10.02 7.23 -1.98
C SER A 180 -10.66 5.85 -2.12
N LEU A 181 -10.35 4.89 -1.26
CA LEU A 181 -10.97 3.55 -1.27
C LEU A 181 -12.46 3.60 -0.89
N LEU A 182 -12.85 4.56 -0.05
CA LEU A 182 -14.22 4.78 0.39
C LEU A 182 -15.05 5.67 -0.57
N GLY A 183 -14.45 6.14 -1.67
CA GLY A 183 -15.08 7.07 -2.60
C GLY A 183 -15.42 8.42 -1.95
N GLN A 184 -14.69 8.82 -0.90
CA GLN A 184 -14.92 10.05 -0.15
C GLN A 184 -14.02 11.18 -0.63
N PRO A 185 -14.49 12.44 -0.58
CA PRO A 185 -13.65 13.58 -0.92
C PRO A 185 -12.54 13.74 0.13
N VAL A 186 -11.34 14.09 -0.35
CA VAL A 186 -10.24 14.50 0.53
C VAL A 186 -10.47 15.97 0.93
N PRO A 187 -10.47 16.30 2.23
CA PRO A 187 -10.60 17.68 2.69
C PRO A 187 -9.39 18.53 2.26
N ASP A 188 -9.64 19.81 1.96
CA ASP A 188 -8.62 20.81 1.60
C ASP A 188 -7.50 20.30 0.67
N ARG A 189 -7.91 19.74 -0.48
CA ARG A 189 -6.98 19.20 -1.50
C ARG A 189 -5.93 20.21 -1.94
N ALA A 190 -6.27 21.50 -1.92
CA ALA A 190 -5.38 22.56 -2.36
C ALA A 190 -4.24 22.79 -1.34
N ALA A 191 -4.56 22.92 -0.05
CA ALA A 191 -3.53 23.06 0.99
C ALA A 191 -2.66 21.80 1.09
N LEU A 192 -3.28 20.61 1.02
CA LEU A 192 -2.52 19.36 1.03
C LEU A 192 -1.55 19.25 -0.15
N ARG A 193 -1.97 19.65 -1.36
CA ARG A 193 -1.06 19.70 -2.52
C ARG A 193 0.08 20.68 -2.29
N ALA A 194 -0.22 21.89 -1.80
CA ALA A 194 0.81 22.90 -1.53
C ALA A 194 1.85 22.39 -0.52
N TYR A 195 1.40 21.75 0.56
CA TYR A 195 2.25 21.11 1.55
C TYR A 195 3.16 20.02 0.95
N LEU A 196 2.60 19.12 0.14
CA LEU A 196 3.38 18.06 -0.53
C LEU A 196 4.38 18.61 -1.55
N TYR A 197 4.06 19.73 -2.21
CA TYR A 197 4.97 20.40 -3.14
C TYR A 197 6.14 21.07 -2.41
N ASP A 198 5.86 21.74 -1.29
CA ASP A 198 6.90 22.32 -0.44
C ASP A 198 7.87 21.23 0.05
N LEU A 199 7.35 20.09 0.51
CA LEU A 199 8.17 18.95 0.90
C LEU A 199 9.02 18.39 -0.25
N CYS A 200 8.51 18.37 -1.49
CA CYS A 200 9.34 17.98 -2.63
C CYS A 200 10.54 18.92 -2.80
N CYS A 201 10.36 20.22 -2.56
CA CYS A 201 11.41 21.22 -2.65
C CYS A 201 12.44 21.12 -1.52
N GLN A 202 12.05 20.56 -0.37
CA GLN A 202 12.96 20.29 0.76
C GLN A 202 13.85 19.05 0.55
N GLU A 203 13.61 18.27 -0.50
CA GLU A 203 14.39 17.08 -0.89
C GLU A 203 14.60 16.06 0.25
N PRO A 204 13.55 15.33 0.69
CA PRO A 204 13.64 14.40 1.81
C PRO A 204 14.74 13.35 1.64
N GLY A 205 15.49 13.10 2.71
CA GLY A 205 16.65 12.20 2.69
C GLY A 205 16.34 10.69 2.71
N PHE A 206 15.07 10.30 2.74
CA PHE A 206 14.64 8.90 2.88
C PHE A 206 13.62 8.50 1.81
N LEU A 207 13.76 7.27 1.32
CA LEU A 207 12.98 6.73 0.20
C LEU A 207 11.48 6.63 0.49
N GLU A 208 11.09 6.24 1.70
CA GLU A 208 9.68 6.14 2.08
C GLU A 208 8.97 7.49 2.09
N HIS A 209 9.68 8.59 2.39
CA HIS A 209 9.10 9.94 2.31
C HIS A 209 8.74 10.29 0.88
N TRP A 210 9.65 10.01 -0.07
CA TRP A 210 9.36 10.17 -1.50
C TRP A 210 8.20 9.29 -1.95
N TYR A 211 8.13 8.05 -1.47
CA TYR A 211 7.02 7.16 -1.76
C TYR A 211 5.69 7.75 -1.29
N TYR A 212 5.58 8.17 -0.03
CA TYR A 212 4.36 8.76 0.50
C TYR A 212 3.96 10.02 -0.27
N ILE A 213 4.90 10.90 -0.61
CA ILE A 213 4.62 12.13 -1.36
C ILE A 213 4.12 11.81 -2.77
N VAL A 214 4.86 10.99 -3.53
CA VAL A 214 4.51 10.65 -4.92
C VAL A 214 3.19 9.90 -4.97
N ALA A 215 3.01 8.89 -4.13
CA ALA A 215 1.81 8.07 -4.08
C ALA A 215 0.56 8.90 -3.71
N THR A 216 0.72 9.86 -2.79
CA THR A 216 -0.38 10.75 -2.39
C THR A 216 -0.74 11.72 -3.51
N LEU A 217 0.24 12.39 -4.12
CA LEU A 217 0.02 13.31 -5.24
C LEU A 217 -0.69 12.62 -6.40
N GLN A 218 -0.31 11.38 -6.71
CA GLN A 218 -0.96 10.60 -7.76
C GLN A 218 -2.43 10.30 -7.47
N ARG A 219 -2.76 9.92 -6.24
CA ARG A 219 -4.16 9.72 -5.81
C ARG A 219 -4.97 11.02 -5.86
N LEU A 220 -4.30 12.16 -5.63
CA LEU A 220 -4.89 13.48 -5.81
C LEU A 220 -4.98 13.93 -7.29
N GLY A 221 -4.48 13.14 -8.24
CA GLY A 221 -4.48 13.48 -9.67
C GLY A 221 -3.40 14.48 -10.08
N HIS A 222 -2.35 14.62 -9.28
CA HIS A 222 -1.25 15.56 -9.50
C HIS A 222 0.08 14.83 -9.75
N ARG A 223 1.04 15.55 -10.33
CA ARG A 223 2.43 15.10 -10.48
C ARG A 223 3.32 15.90 -9.54
N PRO A 224 4.41 15.32 -9.00
CA PRO A 224 5.41 16.09 -8.27
C PRO A 224 6.02 17.20 -9.13
N PRO A 225 6.42 18.34 -8.54
CA PRO A 225 6.99 19.47 -9.28
C PRO A 225 8.41 19.19 -9.81
N VAL A 226 9.15 18.26 -9.20
CA VAL A 226 10.57 17.97 -9.52
C VAL A 226 10.82 16.47 -9.85
N PRO A 227 10.10 15.87 -10.81
CA PRO A 227 10.15 14.42 -11.03
C PRO A 227 11.55 13.89 -11.39
N GLY A 228 12.38 14.68 -12.08
CA GLY A 228 13.76 14.30 -12.42
C GLY A 228 14.63 14.08 -11.18
N LYS A 229 14.62 15.03 -10.23
CA LYS A 229 15.35 14.93 -8.96
C LYS A 229 14.92 13.73 -8.13
N ILE A 230 13.62 13.43 -8.14
CA ILE A 230 13.07 12.26 -7.44
C ILE A 230 13.63 10.97 -8.06
N VAL A 231 13.65 10.87 -9.39
CA VAL A 231 14.25 9.72 -10.08
C VAL A 231 15.74 9.60 -9.76
N GLU A 232 16.48 10.70 -9.80
CA GLU A 232 17.91 10.72 -9.45
C GLU A 232 18.16 10.20 -8.02
N PHE A 233 17.40 10.70 -7.03
CA PHE A 233 17.48 10.22 -5.65
C PHE A 233 17.18 8.72 -5.55
N VAL A 234 16.09 8.25 -6.18
CA VAL A 234 15.71 6.83 -6.14
C VAL A 234 16.78 5.96 -6.77
N MET A 235 17.34 6.36 -7.91
CA MET A 235 18.41 5.62 -8.57
C MET A 235 19.71 5.59 -7.74
N ALA A 236 20.02 6.65 -7.00
CA ALA A 236 21.15 6.66 -6.06
C ALA A 236 20.96 5.68 -4.87
N CYS A 237 19.73 5.27 -4.58
CA CYS A 237 19.43 4.23 -3.60
C CYS A 237 19.60 2.79 -4.13
N GLU A 238 19.77 2.58 -5.44
CA GLU A 238 20.01 1.25 -6.03
C GLU A 238 21.33 0.66 -5.49
N ARG A 239 21.38 -0.66 -5.39
CA ARG A 239 22.60 -1.40 -5.01
C ARG A 239 23.08 -2.29 -6.14
N ALA A 240 24.39 -2.53 -6.19
CA ALA A 240 25.05 -3.23 -7.30
C ALA A 240 24.46 -4.63 -7.58
N ARG A 241 23.94 -5.32 -6.55
CA ARG A 241 23.30 -6.64 -6.68
C ARG A 241 21.78 -6.58 -6.87
N GLY A 242 21.25 -5.41 -7.23
CA GLY A 242 19.83 -5.11 -7.27
C GLY A 242 19.26 -4.71 -5.90
N GLY A 243 17.97 -4.40 -5.91
CA GLY A 243 17.27 -3.85 -4.75
C GLY A 243 17.61 -2.39 -4.48
N PHE A 244 16.81 -1.76 -3.62
CA PHE A 244 17.00 -0.37 -3.21
C PHE A 244 17.08 -0.26 -1.70
N ALA A 245 18.03 0.56 -1.23
CA ALA A 245 18.15 0.92 0.18
C ALA A 245 17.28 2.14 0.53
N ARG A 246 17.18 2.44 1.82
CA ARG A 246 16.40 3.59 2.33
C ARG A 246 16.98 4.95 1.93
N SER A 247 18.30 5.01 1.71
CA SER A 247 19.05 6.24 1.42
C SER A 247 20.23 5.95 0.48
N PRO A 248 20.84 6.97 -0.16
CA PRO A 248 21.98 6.77 -1.06
C PRO A 248 23.29 6.42 -0.35
N SER A 249 23.29 6.29 0.99
CA SER A 249 24.48 5.94 1.77
C SER A 249 25.08 4.61 1.31
N PRO A 250 26.40 4.54 1.01
CA PRO A 250 27.06 3.31 0.56
C PRO A 250 26.87 2.11 1.49
N CYS A 251 26.69 2.35 2.80
CA CYS A 251 26.51 1.32 3.80
C CYS A 251 25.04 0.88 3.98
N ALA A 252 24.08 1.57 3.37
CA ALA A 252 22.67 1.25 3.53
C ALA A 252 22.30 -0.03 2.77
N ILE A 253 21.59 -0.92 3.45
CA ILE A 253 21.24 -2.26 2.97
C ILE A 253 19.89 -2.20 2.24
N PRO A 254 19.75 -2.87 1.08
CA PRO A 254 18.47 -2.96 0.40
C PRO A 254 17.52 -3.88 1.17
N THR A 255 16.26 -3.46 1.29
CA THR A 255 15.18 -4.29 1.83
C THR A 255 14.09 -4.47 0.78
N ILE A 256 13.22 -5.47 0.96
CA ILE A 256 12.09 -5.69 0.05
C ILE A 256 11.15 -4.48 0.05
N LEU A 257 10.84 -3.91 1.23
CA LEU A 257 9.99 -2.72 1.36
C LEU A 257 10.57 -1.50 0.63
N ASN A 258 11.85 -1.20 0.83
CA ASN A 258 12.51 -0.08 0.15
C ASN A 258 12.56 -0.31 -1.36
N THR A 259 12.81 -1.56 -1.77
CA THR A 259 12.77 -1.94 -3.19
C THR A 259 11.38 -1.72 -3.80
N PHE A 260 10.31 -2.07 -3.08
CA PHE A 260 8.95 -1.77 -3.50
C PHE A 260 8.71 -0.26 -3.62
N HIS A 261 9.08 0.54 -2.60
CA HIS A 261 8.92 2.00 -2.62
C HIS A 261 9.61 2.62 -3.84
N ALA A 262 10.87 2.26 -4.11
CA ALA A 262 11.61 2.73 -5.27
C ALA A 262 10.90 2.38 -6.59
N VAL A 263 10.53 1.11 -6.78
CA VAL A 263 9.85 0.66 -8.00
C VAL A 263 8.49 1.34 -8.18
N ALA A 264 7.74 1.52 -7.09
CA ALA A 264 6.45 2.22 -7.12
C ALA A 264 6.61 3.70 -7.53
N ILE A 265 7.63 4.39 -7.00
CA ILE A 265 7.96 5.77 -7.41
C ILE A 265 8.33 5.80 -8.89
N LEU A 266 9.26 4.96 -9.35
CA LEU A 266 9.74 4.96 -10.73
C LEU A 266 8.61 4.63 -11.72
N CYS A 267 7.79 3.62 -11.45
CA CYS A 267 6.60 3.33 -12.23
C CYS A 267 5.62 4.51 -12.23
N GLY A 268 5.42 5.11 -11.06
CA GLY A 268 4.51 6.23 -10.89
C GLY A 268 4.89 7.48 -11.68
N LEU A 269 6.19 7.73 -11.82
CA LEU A 269 6.74 8.84 -12.60
C LEU A 269 6.88 8.49 -14.10
N GLY A 270 6.62 7.24 -14.49
CA GLY A 270 6.82 6.76 -15.86
C GLY A 270 8.29 6.56 -16.24
N ALA A 271 9.17 6.42 -15.26
CA ALA A 271 10.60 6.19 -15.46
C ALA A 271 10.93 4.71 -15.81
N LEU A 272 9.95 3.80 -15.71
CA LEU A 272 10.08 2.41 -16.13
C LEU A 272 9.23 2.14 -17.40
N PRO A 273 9.83 1.55 -18.47
CA PRO A 273 9.24 1.48 -19.81
C PRO A 273 7.96 0.63 -19.92
N ASN A 274 7.76 -0.31 -18.99
CA ASN A 274 6.55 -1.14 -18.89
C ASN A 274 5.77 -0.90 -17.60
N GLY A 275 6.15 0.12 -16.82
CA GLY A 275 5.63 0.44 -15.51
C GLY A 275 4.22 1.05 -15.55
N ARG A 276 3.27 0.41 -16.23
CA ARG A 276 1.86 0.63 -15.89
C ARG A 276 1.62 -0.06 -14.55
N CYS A 277 2.05 0.53 -13.43
CA CYS A 277 1.68 0.04 -12.10
C CYS A 277 0.14 0.06 -12.03
N SER A 278 -0.46 -1.11 -12.22
CA SER A 278 -1.89 -1.31 -12.01
C SER A 278 -2.28 -1.12 -10.54
N HIS A 279 -1.30 -0.99 -9.63
CA HIS A 279 -1.52 -0.74 -8.21
C HIS A 279 -2.41 0.50 -7.97
N TYR A 280 -2.24 1.58 -8.74
CA TYR A 280 -3.12 2.76 -8.69
C TYR A 280 -4.39 2.64 -9.58
N ARG A 281 -4.40 1.75 -10.58
CA ARG A 281 -5.62 1.42 -11.34
C ARG A 281 -6.55 0.45 -10.60
N TRP A 282 -6.04 -0.33 -9.65
CA TRP A 282 -6.86 -1.18 -8.79
C TRP A 282 -7.83 -0.33 -7.94
N ILE A 283 -7.36 0.80 -7.41
CA ILE A 283 -8.21 1.78 -6.70
C ILE A 283 -9.34 2.28 -7.63
N ARG A 284 -9.07 2.49 -8.93
CA ARG A 284 -10.12 2.89 -9.91
C ARG A 284 -11.08 1.76 -10.30
N ARG A 285 -10.79 0.48 -10.01
CA ARG A 285 -11.71 -0.64 -10.32
C ARG A 285 -12.69 -0.96 -9.18
N VAL A 286 -12.49 -0.38 -7.99
CA VAL A 286 -13.43 -0.49 -6.88
C VAL A 286 -14.73 0.31 -7.16
N ASP A 287 -14.67 1.38 -7.97
CA ASP A 287 -15.85 2.16 -8.38
C ASP A 287 -16.90 1.32 -9.14
N ALA A 288 -16.46 0.43 -10.04
CA ALA A 288 -17.40 -0.36 -10.84
C ALA A 288 -18.13 -1.45 -10.03
N ALA A 289 -17.48 -2.03 -9.02
CA ALA A 289 -18.06 -3.05 -8.15
C ALA A 289 -18.92 -2.43 -7.02
N LEU A 290 -18.54 -1.28 -6.48
CA LEU A 290 -19.35 -0.56 -5.48
C LEU A 290 -20.64 0.00 -6.07
N HIS A 291 -20.63 0.48 -7.32
CA HIS A 291 -21.87 0.92 -7.98
C HIS A 291 -22.85 -0.24 -8.19
N SER A 292 -22.36 -1.45 -8.45
CA SER A 292 -23.21 -2.66 -8.54
C SER A 292 -23.82 -3.05 -7.19
N ILE A 293 -23.08 -2.88 -6.08
CA ILE A 293 -23.54 -3.25 -4.73
C ILE A 293 -24.47 -2.17 -4.14
N LEU A 294 -24.28 -0.91 -4.52
CA LEU A 294 -25.14 0.21 -4.08
C LEU A 294 -26.41 0.36 -4.93
N ALA A 295 -26.41 -0.11 -6.19
CA ALA A 295 -27.59 -0.13 -7.05
C ALA A 295 -28.66 -1.17 -6.62
N ASP A 296 -28.26 -2.17 -5.82
CA ASP A 296 -29.15 -3.25 -5.35
C ASP A 296 -29.87 -2.93 -4.02
N ARG A 297 -29.81 -1.68 -3.55
CA ARG A 297 -30.61 -1.26 -2.40
C ARG A 297 -32.06 -1.06 -2.84
N PRO A 298 -33.04 -1.81 -2.28
CA PRO A 298 -34.44 -1.50 -2.51
C PRO A 298 -34.74 -0.08 -2.01
N PRO A 299 -35.57 0.69 -2.72
CA PRO A 299 -35.91 2.04 -2.29
C PRO A 299 -36.51 1.98 -0.89
N LEU A 300 -36.02 2.87 -0.02
CA LEU A 300 -36.56 3.08 1.32
C LEU A 300 -38.08 3.27 1.20
N ARG A 301 -38.85 2.28 1.66
CA ARG A 301 -40.29 2.45 1.84
C ARG A 301 -40.48 3.63 2.77
N LYS A 302 -41.13 4.69 2.26
CA LYS A 302 -41.66 5.77 3.09
C LYS A 302 -42.48 5.10 4.19
N ARG A 303 -42.10 5.34 5.45
CA ARG A 303 -42.98 5.00 6.57
C ARG A 303 -44.19 5.91 6.42
N ASP A 304 -45.34 5.30 6.17
CA ASP A 304 -46.63 5.96 6.33
C ASP A 304 -46.75 6.34 7.80
N GLU A 305 -46.86 7.64 8.05
CA GLU A 305 -47.20 8.20 9.35
C GLU A 305 -48.66 7.81 9.67
N ARG A 306 -48.84 7.06 10.74
CA ARG A 306 -50.09 6.94 11.49
C ARG A 306 -49.78 7.03 12.97
#